data_AF-A0A931KE18-F1
#
_entry.id   AF-A0A931KE18-F1
#
_cell.length_a   1.000
_cell.length_b   1.000
_cell.length_c   1.000
_cell.angle_alpha   90.00
_cell.angle_beta   90.00
_cell.angle_gamma   90.00
#
_symmetry.space_group_name_H-M   'P 1'
#
loop_
_entity.id
_entity.type
_entity.pdbx_description
1 polymer ?
#
loop_
_entity_poly.entity_id
_entity_poly.type
_entity_poly.pdbx_seq_one_letter_code
_entity_poly.pdbx_strand_id
1 'polypeptide(L)'
;MQKHLSRNQIRRIERLHSELIEIVPLPLQDWIFSISFDPDPEQSIRSDELVLSVFQQIAARTELNLEKKRDLYEHIGLIAQGHHCVDPQKDISAALPDSATIAAMCRQARETFAVSSDA
;
A
#
# COMPACT_ATOMS: atom_id res chain seq x y z
N MET A 1 -21.46 7.95 5.64
CA MET A 1 -22.52 7.24 4.90
C MET A 1 -21.87 6.05 4.22
N GLN A 2 -22.37 4.84 4.41
CA GLN A 2 -21.83 3.65 3.75
C GLN A 2 -22.08 3.75 2.23
N LYS A 3 -21.06 3.48 1.44
CA LYS A 3 -21.11 3.46 -0.03
C LYS A 3 -21.22 2.03 -0.54
N HIS A 4 -21.94 1.85 -1.65
CA HIS A 4 -21.92 0.59 -2.39
C HIS A 4 -20.67 0.52 -3.27
N LEU A 5 -19.83 -0.47 -3.04
CA LEU A 5 -18.66 -0.75 -3.87
C LEU A 5 -19.09 -1.49 -5.14
N SER A 6 -18.50 -1.12 -6.28
CA SER A 6 -18.71 -1.83 -7.54
C SER A 6 -18.07 -3.23 -7.52
N ARG A 7 -18.53 -4.13 -8.39
CA ARG A 7 -17.89 -5.46 -8.55
C ARG A 7 -16.41 -5.38 -8.87
N ASN A 8 -15.99 -4.37 -9.64
CA ASN A 8 -14.58 -4.17 -9.97
C ASN A 8 -13.76 -3.77 -8.73
N GLN A 9 -14.30 -2.88 -7.89
CA GLN A 9 -13.66 -2.48 -6.64
C GLN A 9 -13.53 -3.66 -5.67
N ILE A 10 -14.58 -4.48 -5.53
CA ILE A 10 -14.53 -5.69 -4.69
C ILE A 10 -13.43 -6.65 -5.17
N ARG A 11 -13.33 -6.90 -6.49
CA ARG A 11 -12.27 -7.76 -7.05
C ARG A 11 -10.86 -7.24 -6.77
N ARG A 12 -10.67 -5.92 -6.79
CA ARG A 12 -9.39 -5.29 -6.48
C ARG A 12 -9.06 -5.43 -4.98
N ILE A 13 -10.04 -5.24 -4.11
CA ILE A 13 -9.91 -5.47 -2.66
C ILE A 13 -9.58 -6.93 -2.37
N GLU A 14 -10.24 -7.89 -3.03
CA GLU A 14 -9.94 -9.33 -2.91
C GLU A 14 -8.48 -9.65 -3.28
N ARG A 15 -7.97 -9.03 -4.36
CA ARG A 15 -6.56 -9.18 -4.75
C ARG A 15 -5.62 -8.58 -3.71
N LEU A 16 -5.86 -7.34 -3.30
CA LEU A 16 -5.07 -6.67 -2.25
C LEU A 16 -5.02 -7.52 -0.97
N HIS A 17 -6.18 -8.01 -0.54
CA HIS A 17 -6.33 -8.86 0.64
C HIS A 17 -5.48 -10.14 0.53
N SER A 18 -5.58 -10.86 -0.60
CA SER A 18 -4.81 -12.09 -0.81
C SER A 18 -3.30 -11.86 -0.75
N GLU A 19 -2.81 -10.71 -1.25
CA GLU A 19 -1.39 -10.37 -1.28
C GLU A 19 -0.88 -9.89 0.09
N LEU A 20 -1.78 -9.32 0.92
CA LEU A 20 -1.41 -8.66 2.17
C LEU A 20 -1.86 -9.41 3.43
N ILE A 21 -2.54 -10.56 3.31
CA ILE A 21 -3.14 -11.27 4.45
C ILE A 21 -2.14 -11.66 5.56
N GLU A 22 -0.89 -11.94 5.20
CA GLU A 22 0.15 -12.23 6.20
C GLU A 22 0.52 -10.97 7.01
N ILE A 23 0.51 -9.81 6.34
CA ILE A 23 0.96 -8.52 6.86
C ILE A 23 -0.15 -7.85 7.66
N VAL A 24 -1.36 -7.80 7.09
CA VAL A 24 -2.58 -7.21 7.66
C VAL A 24 -3.63 -8.31 7.80
N PRO A 25 -3.63 -9.06 8.91
CA PRO A 25 -4.41 -10.29 9.08
C PRO A 25 -5.87 -10.00 9.47
N LEU A 26 -6.53 -9.13 8.70
CA LEU A 26 -7.95 -8.85 8.85
C LEU A 26 -8.76 -9.68 7.84
N PRO A 27 -9.95 -10.18 8.23
CA PRO A 27 -10.87 -10.82 7.30
C PRO A 27 -11.25 -9.91 6.11
N LEU A 28 -11.46 -10.50 4.93
CA LEU A 28 -11.81 -9.75 3.71
C LEU A 28 -13.04 -8.85 3.90
N GLN A 29 -14.04 -9.31 4.65
CA GLN A 29 -15.24 -8.52 4.92
C GLN A 29 -14.95 -7.23 5.69
N ASP A 30 -13.91 -7.21 6.54
CA ASP A 30 -13.54 -6.03 7.33
C ASP A 30 -12.84 -4.99 6.45
N TRP A 31 -12.08 -5.44 5.45
CA TRP A 31 -11.52 -4.56 4.41
C TRP A 31 -12.62 -3.93 3.56
N ILE A 32 -13.53 -4.75 3.04
CA ILE A 32 -14.69 -4.30 2.25
C ILE A 32 -15.52 -3.31 3.07
N PHE A 33 -15.77 -3.64 4.34
CA PHE A 33 -16.51 -2.77 5.24
C PHE A 33 -15.78 -1.44 5.42
N SER A 34 -14.50 -1.43 5.81
CA SER A 34 -13.71 -0.21 6.01
C SER A 34 -13.73 0.71 4.78
N ILE A 35 -13.40 0.15 3.61
CA ILE A 35 -13.35 0.91 2.35
C ILE A 35 -14.73 1.43 1.93
N SER A 36 -15.82 0.75 2.29
CA SER A 36 -17.17 1.23 2.03
C SER A 36 -17.55 2.51 2.80
N PHE A 37 -16.84 2.83 3.89
CA PHE A 37 -17.03 4.09 4.64
C PHE A 37 -16.10 5.21 4.20
N ASP A 38 -15.14 4.94 3.31
CA ASP A 38 -14.23 5.94 2.80
C ASP A 38 -14.98 7.02 1.98
N PRO A 39 -14.68 8.32 2.18
CA PRO A 39 -15.25 9.39 1.38
C PRO A 39 -14.92 9.29 -0.11
N ASP A 40 -13.88 8.55 -0.50
CA ASP A 40 -13.54 8.19 -1.88
C ASP A 40 -12.93 6.77 -1.95
N PRO A 41 -13.77 5.73 -2.03
CA PRO A 41 -13.31 4.34 -2.05
C PRO A 41 -12.39 4.01 -3.21
N GLU A 42 -12.56 4.67 -4.36
CA GLU A 42 -11.71 4.44 -5.52
C GLU A 42 -10.29 4.96 -5.26
N GLN A 43 -10.17 6.15 -4.68
CA GLN A 43 -8.88 6.71 -4.30
C GLN A 43 -8.21 5.89 -3.19
N SER A 44 -8.99 5.38 -2.23
CA SER A 44 -8.51 4.48 -1.16
C SER A 44 -7.88 3.21 -1.73
N ILE A 45 -8.61 2.50 -2.61
CA ILE A 45 -8.12 1.28 -3.27
C ILE A 45 -6.85 1.55 -4.10
N ARG A 46 -6.83 2.66 -4.86
CA ARG A 46 -5.64 3.04 -5.64
C ARG A 46 -4.42 3.32 -4.76
N SER A 47 -4.64 3.90 -3.58
CA SER A 47 -3.57 4.12 -2.61
C SER A 47 -2.98 2.80 -2.13
N ASP A 48 -3.81 1.83 -1.76
CA ASP A 48 -3.35 0.52 -1.31
C ASP A 48 -2.64 -0.26 -2.43
N GLU A 49 -3.13 -0.20 -3.66
CA GLU A 49 -2.46 -0.80 -4.83
C GLU A 49 -1.07 -0.20 -5.09
N LEU A 50 -0.94 1.12 -4.91
CA LEU A 50 0.35 1.78 -5.00
C LEU A 50 1.29 1.31 -3.90
N VAL A 51 0.83 1.26 -2.65
CA VAL A 51 1.63 0.81 -1.51
C VAL A 51 2.09 -0.63 -1.73
N LEU A 52 1.19 -1.52 -2.14
CA LEU A 52 1.50 -2.90 -2.48
C LEU A 52 2.55 -3.01 -3.59
N SER A 53 2.41 -2.22 -4.66
CA SER A 53 3.37 -2.25 -5.78
C SER A 53 4.78 -1.88 -5.34
N VAL A 54 4.94 -0.82 -4.54
CA VAL A 54 6.25 -0.40 -4.02
C VAL A 54 6.78 -1.44 -3.03
N PHE A 55 5.92 -1.96 -2.15
CA PHE A 55 6.26 -3.00 -1.19
C PHE A 55 6.82 -4.24 -1.88
N GLN A 56 6.13 -4.77 -2.91
CA GLN A 56 6.56 -5.95 -3.65
C GLN A 56 7.90 -5.72 -4.37
N GLN A 57 8.13 -4.52 -4.92
CA GLN A 57 9.42 -4.20 -5.56
C GLN A 57 10.59 -4.24 -4.59
N ILE A 58 10.39 -3.79 -3.35
CA ILE A 58 11.42 -3.81 -2.31
C ILE A 58 11.58 -5.22 -1.74
N ALA A 59 10.47 -5.87 -1.38
CA ALA A 59 10.46 -7.23 -0.82
C ALA A 59 11.03 -8.29 -1.78
N ALA A 60 10.95 -8.08 -3.10
CA ALA A 60 11.56 -8.97 -4.09
C ALA A 60 13.10 -8.90 -4.12
N ARG A 61 13.72 -7.86 -3.54
CA ARG A 61 15.17 -7.63 -3.56
C ARG A 61 15.85 -7.97 -2.24
N THR A 62 15.08 -8.22 -1.20
CA THR A 62 15.58 -8.40 0.17
C THR A 62 14.79 -9.49 0.87
N GLU A 63 15.47 -10.41 1.55
CA GLU A 63 14.80 -11.37 2.43
C GLU A 63 14.32 -10.66 3.70
N LEU A 64 12.99 -10.54 3.84
CA LEU A 64 12.35 -9.90 4.99
C LEU A 64 11.55 -10.93 5.78
N ASN A 65 11.76 -10.95 7.09
CA ASN A 65 10.86 -11.64 8.00
C ASN A 65 9.53 -10.87 8.12
N LEU A 66 8.54 -11.49 8.76
CA LEU A 66 7.19 -10.93 8.85
C LEU A 66 7.14 -9.56 9.55
N GLU A 67 7.92 -9.37 10.61
CA GLU A 67 8.02 -8.11 11.33
C GLU A 67 8.50 -6.98 10.42
N LYS A 68 9.62 -7.18 9.72
CA LYS A 68 10.15 -6.21 8.76
C LYS A 68 9.21 -5.94 7.58
N LYS A 69 8.45 -6.94 7.13
CA LYS A 69 7.43 -6.74 6.09
C LYS A 69 6.34 -5.79 6.56
N ARG A 70 5.88 -5.93 7.81
CA ARG A 70 4.88 -5.04 8.42
C ARG A 70 5.41 -3.62 8.57
N ASP A 71 6.60 -3.47 9.12
CA ASP A 71 7.24 -2.15 9.27
C ASP A 71 7.43 -1.46 7.93
N LEU A 72 7.90 -2.20 6.91
CA LEU A 72 8.07 -1.67 5.56
C LEU A 72 6.73 -1.24 4.95
N TYR A 73 5.68 -2.07 5.06
CA TYR A 73 4.36 -1.76 4.52
C TYR A 73 3.77 -0.49 5.15
N GLU A 74 3.83 -0.37 6.48
CA GLU A 74 3.39 0.82 7.22
C GLU A 74 4.17 2.06 6.78
N HIS A 75 5.50 1.96 6.68
CA HIS A 75 6.36 3.07 6.31
C HIS A 75 6.10 3.58 4.88
N ILE A 76 5.91 2.66 3.93
CA ILE A 76 5.50 3.02 2.56
C ILE A 76 4.14 3.71 2.58
N GLY A 77 3.17 3.18 3.35
CA GLY A 77 1.83 3.77 3.49
C GLY A 77 1.88 5.23 3.97
N LEU A 78 2.70 5.52 4.98
CA LEU A 78 2.89 6.87 5.50
C LEU A 78 3.48 7.80 4.44
N ILE A 79 4.54 7.38 3.76
CA ILE A 79 5.16 8.16 2.67
C ILE A 79 4.20 8.37 1.50
N ALA A 80 3.42 7.34 1.14
CA ALA A 80 2.41 7.39 0.08
C ALA A 80 1.26 8.35 0.42
N GLN A 81 1.01 8.65 1.69
CA GLN A 81 0.04 9.66 2.13
C GLN A 81 0.65 11.06 2.26
N GLY A 82 1.94 11.22 1.99
CA GLY A 82 2.66 12.49 2.14
C GLY A 82 3.13 12.77 3.56
N HIS A 83 2.99 11.80 4.47
CA HIS A 83 3.64 11.87 5.77
C HIS A 83 5.13 11.61 5.56
N HIS A 84 5.92 12.67 5.63
CA HIS A 84 7.36 12.54 5.82
C HIS A 84 7.55 12.03 7.26
N CYS A 85 7.57 10.72 7.48
CA CYS A 85 7.96 10.18 8.77
C CYS A 85 9.44 10.49 9.01
N VAL A 86 9.68 11.58 9.72
CA VAL A 86 10.98 12.01 10.23
C VAL A 86 11.20 11.29 11.55
N ASP A 87 11.50 10.00 11.48
CA ASP A 87 12.35 9.38 12.49
C ASP A 87 13.44 8.55 11.80
N PRO A 88 14.59 9.17 11.47
CA PRO A 88 15.70 8.46 10.86
C PRO A 88 16.31 7.37 11.76
N GLN A 89 15.85 7.21 13.01
CA GLN A 89 16.26 6.13 13.92
C GLN A 89 15.36 4.88 13.86
N LYS A 90 14.19 4.95 13.20
CA LYS A 90 13.40 3.73 12.86
C LYS A 90 14.05 3.07 11.64
N ASP A 91 15.31 2.68 11.82
CA ASP A 91 16.14 2.04 10.82
C ASP A 91 15.49 0.68 10.54
N ILE A 92 14.75 0.56 9.43
CA ILE A 92 14.12 -0.69 9.01
C ILE A 92 15.22 -1.61 8.44
N SER A 93 16.27 -1.87 9.22
CA SER A 93 17.54 -2.48 8.85
C SER A 93 18.31 -1.78 7.71
N ALA A 94 19.64 -1.80 7.79
CA ALA A 94 20.53 -1.29 6.75
C ALA A 94 20.35 -1.92 5.34
N ALA A 95 19.50 -2.95 5.21
CA ALA A 95 19.19 -3.64 3.96
C ALA A 95 17.96 -3.09 3.23
N LEU A 96 17.25 -2.09 3.79
CA LEU A 96 16.10 -1.46 3.15
C LEU A 96 16.42 -0.08 2.57
N PRO A 97 15.73 0.34 1.49
CA PRO A 97 15.89 1.67 0.93
C PRO A 97 15.52 2.76 1.95
N ASP A 98 16.21 3.90 1.87
CA ASP A 98 15.86 5.06 2.69
C ASP A 98 14.50 5.67 2.29
N SER A 99 13.97 6.53 3.16
CA SER A 99 12.67 7.20 2.95
C SER A 99 12.64 8.04 1.66
N ALA A 100 13.78 8.60 1.23
CA ALA A 100 13.86 9.38 0.00
C ALA A 100 13.69 8.51 -1.25
N THR A 101 14.30 7.32 -1.23
CA THR A 101 14.18 6.31 -2.27
C THR A 101 12.75 5.77 -2.33
N ILE A 102 12.15 5.44 -1.18
CA ILE A 102 10.74 5.00 -1.12
C ILE A 102 9.82 6.09 -1.67
N ALA A 103 10.04 7.36 -1.31
CA ALA A 103 9.25 8.47 -1.83
C ALA A 103 9.38 8.61 -3.36
N ALA A 104 10.58 8.40 -3.92
CA ALA A 104 10.79 8.38 -5.36
C ALA A 104 10.04 7.23 -6.04
N MET A 105 10.09 6.02 -5.47
CA MET A 105 9.34 4.86 -5.96
C MET A 105 7.83 5.11 -5.93
N CYS A 106 7.29 5.70 -4.86
CA CYS A 106 5.89 6.09 -4.77
C CYS A 106 5.51 7.07 -5.89
N ARG A 107 6.33 8.10 -6.18
CA ARG A 107 6.06 9.05 -7.27
C ARG A 107 6.02 8.35 -8.64
N GLN A 108 7.01 7.50 -8.93
CA GLN A 108 7.07 6.75 -10.19
C GLN A 108 5.88 5.80 -10.35
N ALA A 109 5.46 5.14 -9.26
CA ALA A 109 4.28 4.28 -9.28
C ALA A 109 3.02 5.07 -9.62
N ARG A 110 2.81 6.27 -9.01
CA ARG A 110 1.66 7.13 -9.32
C ARG A 110 1.59 7.50 -10.80
N GLU A 111 2.72 7.86 -11.41
CA GLU A 111 2.79 8.20 -12.82
C GLU A 111 2.37 7.02 -13.71
N THR A 112 2.80 5.82 -13.36
CA THR A 112 2.43 4.58 -14.08
C THR A 112 0.93 4.30 -14.01
N PHE A 113 0.32 4.50 -12.83
CA PHE A 113 -1.13 4.33 -12.65
C PHE A 113 -1.93 5.43 -13.35
N ALA A 114 -1.44 6.67 -13.38
CA ALA A 114 -2.12 7.79 -14.05
C ALA A 114 -2.18 7.58 -15.58
N VAL A 115 -1.09 7.13 -16.20
CA VAL A 115 -1.02 6.84 -17.64
C VAL A 115 -1.93 5.66 -18.04
N SER A 116 -2.16 4.72 -17.12
CA SER A 116 -3.00 3.54 -17.37
C SER A 116 -4.51 3.81 -17.28
N SER A 117 -4.92 4.97 -16.75
CA SER A 117 -6.32 5.39 -16.66
C SER A 117 -6.82 6.22 -17.84
N ASP A 118 -5.92 6.68 -18.72
CA ASP A 118 -6.23 7.48 -19.92
C ASP A 118 -6.14 6.65 -21.23
N ALA A 119 -5.94 5.33 -21.13
CA ALA A 119 -5.85 4.39 -22.25
C ALA A 119 -7.01 3.39 -22.25
#